data_AF-Q17JN7-F1
#
_entry.id   AF-Q17JN7-F1
#
_cell.length_a   1.000
_cell.length_b   1.000
_cell.length_c   1.000
_cell.angle_alpha   90.00
_cell.angle_beta   90.00
_cell.angle_gamma   90.00
#
_symmetry.space_group_name_H-M   'P 1'
#
loop_
_entity.id
_entity.type
_entity.pdbx_description
1 polymer ?
#
loop_
_entity_poly.entity_id
_entity_poly.type
_entity_poly.pdbx_seq_one_letter_code
_entity_poly.pdbx_strand_id
1 'polypeptide(L)'
;MTEEDNTKHVVAGPSGSVKIAMNFGSFDNYVAGDDFEVYEERMLQHFLLHDIPEGRKVAFLLTHLGMDTYAILKKLLQPVNPSTKTYAELVAALKKHFRPDVNKIRKRVK
;
A
#
# COMPACT_ATOMS: atom_id res chain seq x y z
N MET A 1 6.75 0.58 -31.56
CA MET A 1 6.53 -0.75 -30.97
C MET A 1 7.82 -1.15 -30.31
N THR A 2 7.97 -0.83 -29.02
CA THR A 2 9.12 -1.23 -28.22
C THR A 2 8.76 -2.56 -27.56
N GLU A 3 9.44 -3.62 -27.99
CA GLU A 3 9.42 -4.93 -27.36
C GLU A 3 10.08 -4.80 -25.98
N GLU A 4 9.30 -5.02 -24.91
CA GLU A 4 9.84 -5.09 -23.56
C GLU A 4 10.57 -6.43 -23.37
N ASP A 5 11.87 -6.30 -23.09
CA ASP A 5 12.77 -7.37 -22.67
C ASP A 5 12.25 -8.02 -21.38
N ASN A 6 11.55 -9.14 -21.53
CA ASN A 6 11.11 -9.98 -20.42
C ASN A 6 12.31 -10.77 -19.89
N THR A 7 13.08 -10.16 -18.99
CA THR A 7 14.24 -10.80 -18.37
C THR A 7 13.77 -11.90 -17.39
N LYS A 8 13.78 -13.16 -17.84
CA LYS A 8 13.51 -14.34 -17.01
C LYS A 8 14.64 -14.50 -15.98
N HIS A 9 14.35 -14.33 -14.69
CA HIS A 9 15.29 -14.71 -13.63
C HIS A 9 15.03 -16.17 -13.22
N VAL A 10 15.80 -17.09 -13.79
CA VAL A 10 15.76 -18.53 -13.44
C VAL A 10 16.75 -18.77 -12.31
N VAL A 11 16.26 -18.95 -11.09
CA VAL A 11 17.07 -19.47 -9.98
C VAL A 11 16.86 -20.98 -9.92
N ALA A 12 17.86 -21.74 -10.37
CA ALA A 12 17.84 -23.20 -10.32
C ALA A 12 18.12 -23.70 -8.89
N GLY A 13 17.14 -24.38 -8.28
CA GLY A 13 17.28 -25.15 -7.04
C GLY A 13 16.61 -26.52 -7.19
N PRO A 14 17.04 -27.56 -6.44
CA PRO A 14 16.62 -28.93 -6.70
C PRO A 14 15.18 -29.17 -6.20
N SER A 15 14.34 -29.72 -7.09
CA SER A 15 13.07 -30.39 -6.81
C SER A 15 12.14 -29.72 -5.79
N GLY A 16 11.65 -28.53 -6.14
CA GLY A 16 10.44 -27.95 -5.56
C GLY A 16 9.64 -27.34 -6.70
N SER A 17 8.36 -27.67 -6.81
CA SER A 17 7.43 -27.10 -7.80
C SER A 17 7.67 -25.60 -8.00
N VAL A 18 8.11 -25.20 -9.20
CA VAL A 18 8.29 -23.79 -9.57
C VAL A 18 6.92 -23.13 -9.52
N LYS A 19 6.65 -22.33 -8.49
CA LYS A 19 5.50 -21.42 -8.49
C LYS A 19 5.83 -20.32 -9.49
N ILE A 20 5.34 -20.47 -10.71
CA ILE A 20 5.39 -19.39 -11.71
C ILE A 20 4.45 -18.30 -11.17
N ALA A 21 4.99 -17.34 -10.43
CA ALA A 21 4.28 -16.13 -10.09
C ALA A 21 4.10 -15.36 -11.40
N MET A 22 2.87 -15.36 -11.94
CA MET A 22 2.51 -14.43 -13.00
C MET A 22 2.63 -13.02 -12.42
N ASN A 23 3.54 -12.22 -12.99
CA ASN A 23 3.76 -10.84 -12.59
C ASN A 23 2.57 -9.99 -13.10
N PHE A 24 1.46 -9.99 -12.36
CA PHE A 24 0.33 -9.10 -12.62
C PHE A 24 0.71 -7.64 -12.28
N GLY A 25 1.45 -6.99 -13.16
CA GLY A 25 1.74 -5.55 -13.14
C GLY A 25 2.56 -5.05 -11.92
N SER A 26 2.99 -3.78 -11.99
CA SER A 26 3.50 -3.05 -10.82
C SER A 26 2.34 -2.49 -9.99
N PHE A 27 2.56 -2.31 -8.69
CA PHE A 27 1.66 -1.54 -7.84
C PHE A 27 2.13 -0.08 -7.78
N ASP A 28 1.23 0.87 -8.06
CA ASP A 28 1.57 2.28 -8.07
C ASP A 28 1.70 2.83 -6.65
N ASN A 29 2.61 3.78 -6.47
CA ASN A 29 2.72 4.51 -5.21
C ASN A 29 1.49 5.41 -4.99
N TYR A 30 1.16 5.68 -3.73
CA TYR A 30 0.17 6.68 -3.39
C TYR A 30 0.62 8.07 -3.83
N VAL A 31 -0.30 8.83 -4.42
CA VAL A 31 -0.11 10.22 -4.84
C VAL A 31 -0.83 11.14 -3.86
N ALA A 32 -0.11 12.13 -3.32
CA ALA A 32 -0.68 13.05 -2.35
C ALA A 32 -1.86 13.83 -2.96
N GLY A 33 -3.03 13.74 -2.33
CA GLY A 33 -4.28 14.35 -2.79
C GLY A 33 -5.28 13.37 -3.37
N ASP A 34 -4.86 12.14 -3.68
CA ASP A 34 -5.77 11.06 -4.06
C ASP A 34 -6.60 10.55 -2.88
N ASP A 35 -7.66 9.81 -3.19
CA ASP A 35 -8.46 9.12 -2.17
C ASP A 35 -7.67 7.95 -1.58
N PHE A 36 -7.24 8.10 -0.33
CA PHE A 36 -6.48 7.08 0.38
C PHE A 36 -7.25 5.75 0.54
N GLU A 37 -8.58 5.78 0.61
CA GLU A 37 -9.37 4.55 0.70
C GLU A 37 -9.37 3.78 -0.61
N VAL A 38 -9.51 4.47 -1.74
CA VAL A 38 -9.40 3.84 -3.07
C VAL A 38 -8.00 3.24 -3.26
N TYR A 39 -6.95 3.94 -2.80
CA TYR A 39 -5.60 3.41 -2.80
C TYR A 39 -5.44 2.14 -1.94
N GLU A 40 -6.00 2.14 -0.72
CA GLU A 40 -6.00 0.97 0.16
C GLU A 40 -6.76 -0.21 -0.46
N GLU A 41 -7.94 0.03 -1.04
CA GLU A 41 -8.75 -1.00 -1.70
C GLU A 41 -7.97 -1.69 -2.82
N ARG A 42 -7.28 -0.93 -3.68
CA ARG A 42 -6.38 -1.48 -4.71
C ARG A 42 -5.26 -2.30 -4.09
N MET A 43 -4.69 -1.86 -2.98
CA MET A 43 -3.62 -2.58 -2.28
C MET A 43 -4.12 -3.91 -1.72
N LEU A 44 -5.33 -3.95 -1.15
CA LEU A 44 -5.95 -5.18 -0.65
C LEU A 44 -6.20 -6.18 -1.79
N GLN A 45 -6.64 -5.71 -2.96
CA GLN A 45 -6.77 -6.57 -4.14
C GLN A 45 -5.41 -7.11 -4.60
N HIS A 46 -4.35 -6.28 -4.56
CA HIS A 46 -3.00 -6.72 -4.90
C HIS A 46 -2.48 -7.79 -3.92
N PHE A 47 -2.77 -7.64 -2.61
CA PHE A 47 -2.43 -8.68 -1.63
C PHE A 47 -3.15 -9.99 -1.89
N LEU A 48 -4.44 -9.93 -2.24
CA LEU A 48 -5.24 -11.11 -2.58
C LEU A 48 -4.71 -11.79 -3.85
N LEU A 49 -4.40 -11.00 -4.88
CA LEU A 49 -3.93 -11.49 -6.18
C LEU A 49 -2.58 -12.21 -6.09
N HIS A 50 -1.69 -11.73 -5.23
CA HIS A 50 -0.31 -12.24 -5.11
C HIS A 50 -0.07 -13.09 -3.86
N ASP A 51 -1.12 -13.49 -3.14
CA ASP A 51 -1.04 -14.25 -1.88
C ASP A 51 -0.05 -13.64 -0.88
N ILE A 52 -0.07 -12.30 -0.74
CA ILE A 52 0.88 -11.59 0.13
C ILE A 52 0.58 -11.94 1.59
N PRO A 53 1.52 -12.56 2.33
CA PRO A 53 1.29 -12.94 3.72
C PRO A 53 1.19 -11.71 4.61
N GLU A 54 0.44 -11.82 5.72
CA GLU A 54 0.19 -10.72 6.67
C GLU A 54 1.49 -10.03 7.12
N GLY A 55 2.54 -10.81 7.42
CA GLY A 55 3.85 -10.29 7.85
C GLY A 55 4.58 -9.43 6.82
N ARG A 56 4.13 -9.36 5.56
CA ARG A 56 4.69 -8.50 4.51
C ARG A 56 3.86 -7.26 4.22
N LYS A 57 2.61 -7.19 4.68
CA LYS A 57 1.70 -6.07 4.35
C LYS A 57 2.19 -4.73 4.88
N VAL A 58 2.77 -4.70 6.08
CA VAL A 58 3.39 -3.50 6.65
C VAL A 58 4.54 -3.02 5.76
N ALA A 59 5.47 -3.91 5.42
CA ALA A 59 6.61 -3.55 4.56
C ALA A 59 6.12 -3.01 3.21
N PHE A 60 5.15 -3.69 2.60
CA PHE A 60 4.57 -3.28 1.32
C PHE A 60 3.92 -1.90 1.39
N LEU A 61 3.12 -1.63 2.42
CA LEU A 61 2.50 -0.32 2.63
C LEU A 61 3.57 0.76 2.71
N LEU A 62 4.58 0.58 3.57
CA LEU A 62 5.62 1.59 3.79
C LEU A 62 6.43 1.91 2.53
N THR A 63 6.67 0.93 1.66
CA THR A 63 7.42 1.15 0.41
C THR A 63 6.58 1.82 -0.68
N HIS A 64 5.25 1.70 -0.64
CA HIS A 64 4.36 2.25 -1.68
C HIS A 64 3.62 3.53 -1.27
N LEU A 65 3.70 3.98 -0.02
CA LEU A 65 3.05 5.24 0.43
C LEU A 65 3.60 6.51 -0.25
N GLY A 66 4.78 6.43 -0.87
CA GLY A 66 5.54 7.61 -1.30
C GLY A 66 6.17 8.37 -0.12
N MET A 67 7.18 9.18 -0.41
CA MET A 67 8.03 9.83 0.60
C MET A 67 7.24 10.76 1.53
N ASP A 68 6.36 11.60 0.98
CA ASP A 68 5.64 12.62 1.75
C ASP A 68 4.65 11.99 2.73
N THR A 69 3.90 11.00 2.28
CA THR A 69 2.93 10.29 3.13
C THR A 69 3.61 9.44 4.18
N TYR A 70 4.75 8.81 3.85
CA TYR A 70 5.56 8.13 4.86
C TYR A 70 6.06 9.10 5.94
N ALA A 71 6.48 10.32 5.56
CA ALA A 71 6.88 11.35 6.52
C ALA A 71 5.71 11.80 7.41
N ILE A 72 4.50 11.92 6.86
CA ILE A 72 3.26 12.19 7.62
C ILE A 72 3.01 11.05 8.62
N LEU A 73 3.01 9.80 8.16
CA LEU A 73 2.80 8.63 9.00
C LEU A 73 3.79 8.59 10.17
N LYS A 74 5.07 8.85 9.89
CA LYS A 74 6.13 8.90 10.90
C LYS A 74 5.87 10.00 11.94
N LYS A 75 5.35 11.16 11.53
CA LYS A 75 4.95 12.25 12.46
C LYS A 75 3.74 11.85 13.31
N LEU A 76 2.75 11.18 12.73
CA LEU A 76 1.53 10.73 13.43
C LEU A 76 1.81 9.68 14.51
N LEU A 77 2.86 8.87 14.33
CA LEU A 77 3.17 7.73 15.21
C LEU A 77 4.25 8.00 16.25
N GLN A 78 4.88 9.17 16.28
CA GLN A 78 5.95 9.46 17.24
C GLN A 78 5.48 9.21 18.70
N PRO A 79 6.33 8.61 19.55
CA PRO A 79 7.73 8.22 19.33
C PRO A 79 7.93 6.82 18.72
N VAL A 80 6.87 6.14 18.28
CA VAL A 80 6.89 4.76 17.80
C VAL A 80 7.27 4.68 16.31
N ASN A 81 8.00 3.62 15.94
CA ASN A 81 8.39 3.37 14.56
C ASN A 81 7.21 2.76 13.76
N PRO A 82 6.85 3.30 12.57
CA PRO A 82 5.80 2.71 11.74
C PRO A 82 5.97 1.21 11.44
N SER A 83 7.21 0.71 11.34
CA SER A 83 7.47 -0.71 11.04
C SER A 83 7.13 -1.67 12.18
N THR A 84 6.92 -1.17 13.41
CA THR A 84 6.56 -2.00 14.58
C THR A 84 5.04 -2.06 14.81
N LYS A 85 4.25 -1.39 13.97
CA LYS A 85 2.79 -1.37 14.01
C LYS A 85 2.20 -2.43 13.09
N THR A 86 0.94 -2.78 13.34
CA THR A 86 0.15 -3.61 12.44
C THR A 86 -0.32 -2.83 11.21
N TYR A 87 -0.58 -3.53 10.11
CA TYR A 87 -1.11 -2.91 8.89
C TYR A 87 -2.40 -2.10 9.18
N ALA A 88 -3.31 -2.67 9.97
CA ALA A 88 -4.57 -2.04 10.34
C ALA A 88 -4.38 -0.74 11.14
N GLU A 89 -3.44 -0.70 12.09
CA GLU A 89 -3.12 0.52 12.83
C GLU A 89 -2.59 1.63 11.92
N LEU A 90 -1.72 1.28 10.96
CA LEU A 90 -1.14 2.23 10.01
C LEU A 90 -2.21 2.82 9.08
N VAL A 91 -3.05 1.95 8.50
CA VAL A 91 -4.17 2.38 7.65
C VAL A 91 -5.13 3.28 8.44
N ALA A 92 -5.49 2.91 9.67
CA ALA A 92 -6.41 3.71 10.49
C ALA A 92 -5.84 5.12 10.78
N ALA A 93 -4.54 5.21 11.07
CA ALA A 93 -3.88 6.50 11.29
C ALA A 93 -3.90 7.38 10.03
N LEU A 94 -3.64 6.80 8.86
CA LEU A 94 -3.66 7.51 7.58
C LEU A 94 -5.08 7.92 7.17
N LYS A 95 -6.07 7.03 7.29
CA LYS A 95 -7.48 7.36 7.06
C LYS A 95 -7.95 8.52 7.93
N LYS A 96 -7.61 8.50 9.22
CA LYS A 96 -7.94 9.58 10.15
C LYS A 96 -7.29 10.91 9.76
N HIS A 97 -6.08 10.87 9.20
CA HIS A 97 -5.39 12.08 8.76
C HIS A 97 -5.96 12.65 7.46
N PHE A 98 -6.21 11.78 6.46
CA PHE A 98 -6.69 12.18 5.14
C PHE A 98 -8.20 12.39 5.05
N ARG A 99 -8.98 11.90 6.02
CA ARG A 99 -10.38 12.27 6.21
C ARG A 99 -10.48 13.36 7.28
N PRO A 100 -10.46 14.65 6.92
CA PRO A 100 -10.89 15.68 7.85
C PRO A 100 -12.39 15.48 8.10
N ASP A 101 -12.76 15.33 9.37
CA ASP A 101 -14.14 15.26 9.86
C ASP A 101 -15.06 16.18 9.03
N VAL A 102 -15.99 15.58 8.30
CA VAL A 102 -17.05 16.27 7.56
C VAL A 102 -18.11 16.81 8.55
N ASN A 103 -17.67 17.57 9.55
CA ASN A 103 -18.53 18.32 10.46
C ASN A 103 -18.58 19.82 10.12
N LYS A 104 -18.25 20.21 8.89
CA LYS A 104 -18.49 21.58 8.40
C LYS A 104 -19.71 21.64 7.45
N ILE A 105 -20.87 21.79 8.10
CA ILE A 105 -22.02 22.60 7.68
C ILE A 105 -22.59 22.28 6.29
N ARG A 106 -23.44 21.26 6.22
CA ARG A 106 -24.58 21.26 5.29
C ARG A 106 -25.76 21.94 5.97
N LYS A 107 -25.71 23.28 6.09
CA LYS A 107 -26.93 24.06 6.34
C LYS A 107 -27.73 24.05 5.03
N ARG A 108 -28.56 23.02 4.85
CA ARG A 108 -29.74 23.16 3.98
C ARG A 108 -30.63 24.25 4.60
N VAL A 109 -31.29 24.99 3.70
CA VAL A 109 -32.34 25.99 3.94
C VAL A 109 -31.84 27.41 4.26
N LYS A 110 -31.75 28.25 3.23
CA LYS A 110 -32.78 29.25 2.96
C LYS A 110 -32.85 29.58 1.47
#